data_AF-A0A2N2J5U2-F1
#
_entry.id   AF-A0A2N2J5U2-F1
#
_cell.length_a   1.000
_cell.length_b   1.000
_cell.length_c   1.000
_cell.angle_alpha   90.00
_cell.angle_beta   90.00
_cell.angle_gamma   90.00
#
_symmetry.space_group_name_H-M   'P 1'
#
loop_
_entity.id
_entity.type
_entity.pdbx_description
1 polymer ?
#
loop_
_entity_poly.entity_id
_entity_poly.type
_entity_poly.pdbx_seq_one_letter_code
_entity_poly.pdbx_strand_id
1 'polypeptide(L)' 'MRKDFLSVVVRTECAHCGKAMELEIDSDLNCRVKDEACNPVVFVPDVNLIELDDESIINAF' A
#
# COMPACT_ATOMS: atom_id res chain seq x y z
N MET A 1 6.00 20.61 4.16
CA MET A 1 5.85 19.36 3.37
C MET A 1 6.13 19.67 1.92
N ARG A 2 7.06 18.95 1.27
CA ARG A 2 7.18 18.99 -0.19
C ARG A 2 6.02 18.18 -0.78
N LYS A 3 5.27 18.76 -1.73
CA LYS A 3 4.14 18.12 -2.43
C LYS A 3 4.65 17.25 -3.59
N ASP A 4 5.71 16.48 -3.35
CA ASP A 4 6.30 15.66 -4.40
C ASP A 4 5.45 14.38 -4.53
N PHE A 5 5.14 14.00 -5.76
CA PHE A 5 4.46 12.73 -6.03
C PHE A 5 5.36 11.58 -5.60
N LEU A 6 4.84 10.70 -4.75
CA LEU A 6 5.58 9.54 -4.25
C LEU A 6 4.92 8.28 -4.80
N SER A 7 5.73 7.32 -5.25
CA SER A 7 5.27 5.97 -5.51
C SER A 7 6.17 4.93 -4.86
N VAL A 8 5.57 3.82 -4.45
CA VAL A 8 6.24 2.68 -3.86
C VAL A 8 5.97 1.45 -4.71
N VAL A 9 7.02 0.68 -4.97
CA VAL A 9 6.91 -0.60 -5.70
C VAL A 9 6.99 -1.75 -4.70
N VAL A 10 5.94 -2.57 -4.67
CA VAL A 10 5.89 -3.81 -3.89
C VAL A 10 6.16 -4.98 -4.83
N ARG A 11 7.19 -5.76 -4.50
CA ARG A 11 7.52 -7.02 -5.18
C ARG A 11 7.20 -8.18 -4.25
N THR A 12 6.40 -9.11 -4.73
CA THR A 12 5.92 -10.26 -3.96
C THR A 12 5.71 -11.47 -4.87
N GLU A 13 5.23 -12.57 -4.31
CA GLU A 13 4.87 -13.78 -5.05
C GLU A 13 3.48 -14.28 -4.65
N CYS A 14 2.79 -14.93 -5.59
CA CYS A 14 1.50 -15.54 -5.31
C CYS A 14 1.68 -16.77 -4.42
N ALA A 15 1.08 -16.77 -3.24
CA ALA A 15 1.15 -17.90 -2.30
C ALA A 15 0.60 -19.23 -2.87
N HIS A 16 -0.28 -19.17 -3.87
CA HIS A 16 -0.86 -20.37 -4.49
C HIS A 16 0.02 -20.98 -5.59
N CYS A 17 0.63 -20.16 -6.44
CA CYS A 17 1.34 -20.63 -7.65
C CYS A 17 2.80 -20.19 -7.75
N GLY A 18 3.32 -19.43 -6.78
CA GLY A 18 4.70 -18.93 -6.75
C GLY A 18 5.02 -17.90 -7.84
N LYS A 19 4.02 -17.42 -8.58
CA LYS A 19 4.23 -16.44 -9.65
C LYS A 19 4.67 -15.10 -9.06
N ALA A 20 5.77 -14.55 -9.56
CA ALA A 20 6.23 -13.22 -9.18
C ALA A 20 5.20 -12.15 -9.57
N MET A 21 4.99 -11.19 -8.67
CA MET A 21 4.00 -10.11 -8.80
C MET A 21 4.65 -8.77 -8.44
N GLU A 22 4.30 -7.74 -9.19
CA GLU A 22 4.75 -6.37 -8.92
C GLU A 22 3.55 -5.41 -8.94
N LEU A 23 3.48 -4.58 -7.89
CA LEU A 23 2.44 -3.58 -7.68
C LEU A 23 3.09 -2.22 -7.45
N GLU A 24 2.50 -1.18 -8.01
CA GLU A 24 2.86 0.21 -7.74
C GLU A 24 1.71 0.88 -6.97
N ILE A 25 2.04 1.58 -5.89
CA ILE A 25 1.11 2.33 -5.06
C ILE A 25 1.57 3.78 -5.06
N ASP A 26 0.69 4.70 -5.46
CA ASP A 26 1.00 6.14 -5.45
C ASP A 26 0.57 6.83 -4.14
N SER A 27 0.90 8.11 -4.04
CA SER A 27 0.58 8.95 -2.88
C SER A 27 -0.92 9.17 -2.67
N ASP A 28 -1.74 8.91 -3.69
CA ASP A 28 -3.21 8.98 -3.64
C ASP A 28 -3.82 7.59 -3.36
N LEU A 29 -2.99 6.60 -3.02
CA LEU A 29 -3.36 5.20 -2.77
C LEU A 29 -3.95 4.48 -3.99
N ASN A 30 -3.76 5.00 -5.21
CA ASN A 30 -4.10 4.24 -6.39
C ASN A 30 -3.11 3.08 -6.55
N CYS A 31 -3.64 1.89 -6.84
CA CYS A 31 -2.85 0.70 -7.06
C CYS A 31 -2.83 0.35 -8.55
N ARG A 32 -1.64 0.10 -9.10
CA ARG A 32 -1.45 -0.43 -10.45
C ARG A 32 -0.66 -1.72 -10.40
N VAL A 33 -1.20 -2.75 -11.04
CA VAL A 33 -0.51 -4.01 -11.29
C VAL A 33 0.18 -3.99 -12.64
N LYS A 34 1.40 -4.54 -12.71
CA LYS A 34 2.14 -4.65 -13.98
C LYS A 34 1.75 -5.88 -14.82
N ASP A 35 1.13 -6.88 -14.21
CA ASP A 35 0.72 -8.13 -14.86
C ASP A 35 -0.80 -8.26 -14.80
N GLU A 36 -1.48 -8.42 -15.93
CA GLU A 36 -2.95 -8.54 -15.99
C GLU A 36 -3.48 -9.78 -15.23
N ALA A 37 -2.65 -10.81 -15.07
CA ALA A 37 -3.03 -11.98 -14.27
C ALA A 37 -2.93 -11.73 -12.75
N CYS A 38 -2.35 -10.61 -12.34
CA CYS A 38 -2.29 -10.15 -10.95
C CYS A 38 -3.54 -9.28 -10.69
N ASN A 39 -4.59 -9.86 -10.12
CA ASN A 39 -5.78 -9.11 -9.69
C ASN A 39 -5.88 -9.10 -8.15
N PRO A 40 -5.09 -8.24 -7.47
CA PRO A 40 -5.07 -8.16 -6.02
C PRO A 40 -6.40 -7.63 -5.50
N VAL A 41 -6.92 -8.25 -4.45
CA VAL A 41 -8.03 -7.69 -3.69
C VAL A 41 -7.47 -6.58 -2.82
N VAL A 42 -7.63 -5.33 -3.25
CA VAL A 42 -7.23 -4.16 -2.47
C VAL A 42 -8.33 -3.84 -1.48
N PHE A 43 -8.02 -3.96 -0.19
CA PHE A 43 -8.88 -3.50 0.90
C PHE A 43 -8.25 -2.24 1.51
N VAL A 44 -8.90 -1.10 1.34
CA VAL A 44 -8.53 0.14 2.03
C VAL A 44 -9.50 0.30 3.20
N PRO A 45 -9.10 0.00 4.45
CA PRO A 45 -9.95 0.26 5.60
C PRO A 45 -10.19 1.76 5.70
N ASP A 46 -11.42 2.15 6.04
CA ASP A 46 -11.73 3.51 6.45
C ASP A 46 -11.19 3.71 7.87
N VAL A 47 -9.90 4.06 7.95
CA VAL A 47 -9.23 4.33 9.22
C VAL A 47 -9.50 5.79 9.56
N ASN A 48 -10.33 6.01 10.58
CA ASN A 48 -10.51 7.33 11.14
C ASN A 48 -9.25 7.74 11.92
N LEU A 49 -8.30 8.36 11.22
CA LEU A 49 -7.05 8.85 11.80
C LEU A 49 -7.25 9.93 12.89
N ILE A 50 -8.45 10.50 12.99
CA ILE A 50 -8.81 11.49 14.02
C ILE A 50 -9.11 10.81 15.36
N GLU A 51 -9.54 9.55 15.35
CA GLU A 51 -9.87 8.77 16.55
C GLU A 51 -8.71 7.91 17.07
N LEU A 52 -7.56 7.93 16.37
CA LEU A 52 -6.32 7.36 16.87
C LEU A 52 -5.70 8.33 17.90
N ASP A 53 -6.30 8.38 19.09
CA ASP A 53 -5.89 9.22 20.23
C ASP A 53 -4.69 8.63 21.00
N ASP A 54 -4.26 7.42 20.63
CA ASP A 54 -3.03 6.82 21.14
C ASP A 54 -1.80 7.47 20.50
N GLU A 55 -0.76 7.69 21.29
CA GLU A 55 0.52 8.19 20.79
C GLU A 55 0.96 7.34 19.60
N SER A 56 1.14 7.99 18.43
CA SER A 56 1.83 7.39 17.29
C SER A 56 3.08 6.68 17.81
N ILE A 57 3.40 5.51 17.27
CA ILE A 57 4.61 4.73 17.62
C ILE A 57 5.88 5.61 17.57
N ILE A 58 5.87 6.68 16.75
CA ILE A 58 6.97 7.64 16.62
C ILE A 58 7.09 8.56 17.86
N ASN A 59 5.98 8.86 18.54
CA ASN A 59 5.93 9.73 19.71
C ASN A 59 6.07 8.97 21.04
N ALA A 60 5.88 7.65 21.03
CA ALA A 60 5.96 6.79 22.22
C ALA A 60 7.41 6.42 22.64
N PHE A 61 8.43 6.94 21.95
CA PHE A 61 9.86 6.73 22.26
C PHE A 61 10.64 8.05 22.32
#